data_AF-A0A455X5P1-F1
#
_entry.id   AF-A0A455X5P1-F1
#
_cell.length_a   1.000
_cell.length_b   1.000
_cell.length_c   1.000
_cell.angle_alpha   90.00
_cell.angle_beta   90.00
_cell.angle_gamma   90.00
#
_symmetry.space_group_name_H-M   'P 1'
#
loop_
_entity.id
_entity.type
_entity.pdbx_description
1 polymer ?
#
loop_
_entity_poly.entity_id
_entity_poly.type
_entity_poly.pdbx_seq_one_letter_code
_entity_poly.pdbx_strand_id
1 'polypeptide(L)'
;MRYRRADATGGTYFFTVNLAERRSDLLVRHIDDLRAAMKTVKDAHPFAILAMVVLPEHLHAIWRLPPDDADYPLRWSPIKAGFSRWRAKGEHIRASRQAKREHGIWQRRY
;
A
#
# COMPACT_ATOMS: atom_id res chain seq x y z
N MET A 1 -23.23 -3.14 5.31
CA MET A 1 -22.13 -4.04 4.89
C MET A 1 -21.07 -4.06 5.99
N ARG A 2 -20.83 -5.21 6.66
CA ARG A 2 -19.84 -5.33 7.74
C ARG A 2 -18.50 -5.72 7.11
N TYR A 3 -17.58 -4.77 7.00
CA TYR A 3 -16.22 -5.06 6.55
C TYR A 3 -15.57 -6.01 7.55
N ARG A 4 -15.07 -7.16 7.06
CA ARG A 4 -14.37 -8.18 7.86
C ARG A 4 -12.95 -8.29 7.33
N ARG A 5 -11.98 -8.26 8.23
CA ARG A 5 -10.60 -8.59 7.89
C ARG A 5 -10.43 -10.09 8.00
N ALA A 6 -9.65 -10.67 7.10
CA ALA A 6 -9.22 -12.05 7.23
C ALA A 6 -8.08 -12.11 8.27
N ASP A 7 -8.09 -13.10 9.16
CA ASP A 7 -7.18 -13.24 10.30
C ASP A 7 -6.44 -14.59 10.31
N ALA A 8 -6.42 -15.29 9.18
CA ALA A 8 -5.73 -16.57 9.01
C ALA A 8 -4.20 -16.42 9.12
N THR A 9 -3.63 -16.79 10.25
CA THR A 9 -2.18 -16.76 10.48
C THR A 9 -1.41 -17.58 9.44
N GLY A 10 -0.27 -17.04 8.96
CA GLY A 10 0.48 -17.68 7.85
C GLY A 10 -0.29 -17.75 6.53
N GLY A 11 -1.43 -17.06 6.44
CA GLY A 11 -2.34 -17.12 5.31
C GLY A 11 -1.72 -16.58 4.02
N THR A 12 -2.31 -17.01 2.91
CA THR A 12 -2.07 -16.43 1.59
C THR A 12 -3.24 -15.51 1.24
N TYR A 13 -2.95 -14.24 0.99
CA TYR A 13 -3.93 -13.18 0.82
C TYR A 13 -3.83 -12.55 -0.56
N PHE A 14 -4.97 -12.31 -1.19
CA PHE A 14 -5.09 -11.49 -2.38
C PHE A 14 -5.50 -10.06 -1.99
N PHE A 15 -4.81 -9.07 -2.55
CA PHE A 15 -5.08 -7.66 -2.32
C PHE A 15 -5.33 -6.94 -3.63
N THR A 16 -6.31 -6.03 -3.63
CA THR A 16 -6.48 -5.02 -4.67
C THR A 16 -6.26 -3.65 -4.03
N VAL A 17 -5.13 -3.00 -4.32
CA VAL A 17 -4.83 -1.68 -3.77
C VAL A 17 -4.99 -0.63 -4.86
N ASN A 18 -5.86 0.34 -4.61
CA ASN A 18 -6.24 1.34 -5.61
C ASN A 18 -5.78 2.74 -5.22
N LEU A 19 -5.41 3.53 -6.22
CA LEU A 19 -5.39 4.97 -6.11
C LEU A 19 -6.82 5.53 -5.96
N ALA A 20 -6.94 6.70 -5.34
CA ALA A 20 -8.19 7.41 -5.21
C ALA A 20 -8.65 7.99 -6.56
N GLU A 21 -7.71 8.49 -7.37
CA GLU A 21 -7.94 8.96 -8.73
C GLU A 21 -7.74 7.79 -9.72
N ARG A 22 -8.82 7.37 -10.39
CA ARG A 22 -8.83 6.17 -11.26
C ARG A 22 -8.26 6.42 -12.65
N ARG A 23 -8.06 7.68 -13.05
CA ARG A 23 -7.40 8.04 -14.31
C ARG A 23 -5.91 8.35 -14.16
N SER A 24 -5.37 8.13 -12.97
CA SER A 24 -3.98 8.42 -12.64
C SER A 24 -3.05 7.31 -13.13
N ASP A 25 -1.81 7.65 -13.45
CA ASP A 25 -0.74 6.71 -13.79
C ASP A 25 0.38 6.66 -12.74
N LEU A 26 0.13 7.21 -11.55
CA LEU A 26 1.16 7.47 -10.56
C LEU A 26 1.88 6.20 -10.10
N LEU A 27 1.21 5.05 -10.03
CA LEU A 27 1.87 3.80 -9.59
C LEU A 27 2.95 3.35 -10.56
N VAL A 28 2.74 3.54 -11.86
CA VAL A 28 3.71 3.18 -12.90
C VAL A 28 4.76 4.28 -13.04
N ARG A 29 4.33 5.56 -13.02
CA ARG A 29 5.25 6.71 -13.09
C ARG A 29 6.27 6.74 -11.95
N HIS A 30 5.84 6.34 -10.75
CA HIS A 30 6.66 6.31 -9.53
C HIS A 30 6.93 4.86 -9.07
N ILE A 31 7.10 3.93 -10.00
CA ILE A 31 7.28 2.51 -9.68
C ILE A 31 8.49 2.26 -8.78
N ASP A 32 9.56 3.04 -8.93
CA ASP A 32 10.76 2.90 -8.11
C ASP A 32 10.52 3.33 -6.66
N ASP A 33 9.71 4.36 -6.42
CA ASP A 33 9.28 4.76 -5.08
C ASP A 33 8.45 3.65 -4.42
N LEU A 34 7.56 2.99 -5.18
CA LEU A 34 6.77 1.86 -4.70
C LEU A 34 7.68 0.68 -4.33
N ARG A 35 8.63 0.33 -5.22
CA ARG A 35 9.60 -0.74 -4.99
C ARG A 35 10.46 -0.48 -3.76
N ALA A 36 10.95 0.75 -3.60
CA ALA A 36 11.76 1.15 -2.44
C ALA A 36 10.96 1.05 -1.13
N ALA A 37 9.71 1.53 -1.13
CA ALA A 37 8.81 1.43 0.02
C ALA A 37 8.51 -0.04 0.38
N MET A 38 8.21 -0.88 -0.60
CA MET A 38 7.99 -2.32 -0.37
C MET A 38 9.23 -3.01 0.16
N LYS A 39 10.41 -2.73 -0.40
CA LYS A 39 11.68 -3.31 0.07
C LYS A 39 11.90 -2.98 1.55
N THR A 40 11.79 -1.70 1.89
CA THR A 40 11.98 -1.21 3.28
C THR A 40 11.04 -1.92 4.25
N VAL A 41 9.77 -2.09 3.86
CA VAL A 41 8.78 -2.75 4.71
C VAL A 41 9.00 -4.26 4.78
N LYS A 42 9.40 -4.91 3.69
CA LYS A 42 9.72 -6.34 3.68
C LYS A 42 10.93 -6.65 4.55
N ASP A 43 11.91 -5.75 4.63
CA ASP A 43 13.08 -5.90 5.50
C ASP A 43 12.69 -5.81 7.00
N ALA A 44 11.74 -4.94 7.35
CA ALA A 44 11.27 -4.76 8.74
C ALA A 44 10.17 -5.76 9.17
N HIS A 45 9.29 -6.14 8.25
CA HIS A 45 8.14 -7.00 8.48
C HIS A 45 8.06 -8.05 7.36
N PRO A 46 8.80 -9.16 7.45
CA PRO A 46 8.94 -10.13 6.35
C PRO A 46 7.61 -10.69 5.85
N PHE A 47 7.48 -10.86 4.53
CA PHE A 47 6.40 -11.59 3.85
C PHE A 47 6.90 -12.07 2.50
N ALA A 48 6.26 -13.11 1.96
CA ALA A 48 6.54 -13.58 0.60
C ALA A 48 5.57 -12.93 -0.39
N ILE A 49 6.11 -12.39 -1.49
CA ILE A 49 5.31 -11.92 -2.63
C ILE A 49 5.23 -13.10 -3.60
N LEU A 50 4.08 -13.76 -3.67
CA LEU A 50 3.87 -14.89 -4.58
C LEU A 50 3.57 -14.40 -6.00
N ALA A 51 2.80 -13.32 -6.12
CA ALA A 51 2.53 -12.63 -7.37
C ALA A 51 2.24 -11.15 -7.10
N MET A 52 2.58 -10.28 -8.05
CA MET A 52 2.18 -8.88 -8.00
C MET A 52 2.18 -8.28 -9.40
N VAL A 53 1.13 -7.53 -9.73
CA VAL A 53 1.05 -6.73 -10.95
C VAL A 53 0.69 -5.30 -10.56
N VAL A 54 1.40 -4.34 -11.15
CA VAL A 54 1.17 -2.90 -10.95
C VAL A 54 0.63 -2.33 -12.24
N LEU A 55 -0.59 -1.80 -12.17
CA LEU A 55 -1.27 -1.05 -13.22
C LEU A 55 -1.16 0.46 -12.90
N PRO A 56 -1.49 1.36 -13.83
CA PRO A 56 -1.31 2.81 -13.65
C PRO A 56 -1.95 3.36 -12.35
N GLU A 57 -3.14 2.87 -12.00
CA GLU A 57 -4.01 3.37 -10.94
C GLU A 57 -4.36 2.35 -9.85
N HIS A 58 -3.98 1.07 -10.04
CA HIS A 58 -4.18 0.04 -9.03
C HIS A 58 -3.13 -1.07 -9.14
N LEU A 59 -3.07 -1.93 -8.15
CA LEU A 59 -2.24 -3.12 -8.17
C LEU A 59 -3.01 -4.30 -7.61
N HIS A 60 -2.62 -5.49 -8.07
CA HIS A 60 -3.00 -6.75 -7.46
C HIS A 60 -1.77 -7.41 -6.87
N ALA A 61 -1.91 -7.98 -5.67
CA ALA A 61 -0.83 -8.69 -5.01
C ALA A 61 -1.35 -9.95 -4.32
N ILE A 62 -0.56 -11.02 -4.40
CA ILE A 62 -0.73 -12.22 -3.62
C ILE A 62 0.46 -12.30 -2.66
N TRP A 63 0.20 -12.16 -1.36
CA TRP A 63 1.23 -12.33 -0.34
C TRP A 63 0.97 -13.55 0.52
N ARG A 64 2.04 -14.18 0.99
CA ARG A 64 1.99 -15.14 2.09
C ARG A 64 2.69 -14.52 3.29
N LEU A 65 2.00 -14.50 4.44
CA LEU A 65 2.57 -14.01 5.69
C LEU A 65 3.36 -15.11 6.40
N PRO A 66 4.29 -14.74 7.31
CA PRO A 66 4.95 -15.70 8.20
C PRO A 66 3.94 -16.51 9.02
N PRO A 67 4.32 -17.70 9.48
CA PRO A 67 3.56 -18.42 10.50
C PRO A 67 3.24 -17.50 11.68
N ASP A 68 2.06 -17.66 12.27
CA ASP A 68 1.56 -16.87 13.41
C ASP A 68 1.36 -15.36 13.16
N ASP A 69 1.49 -14.91 11.91
CA ASP A 69 1.24 -13.53 11.50
C ASP A 69 0.04 -13.44 10.56
N ALA A 70 -0.89 -12.54 10.89
CA ALA A 70 -2.05 -12.17 10.08
C ALA A 70 -2.12 -10.64 9.83
N ASP A 71 -1.13 -9.87 10.29
CA ASP A 71 -1.13 -8.41 10.25
C ASP A 71 -0.58 -7.89 8.92
N TYR A 72 -1.33 -8.14 7.85
CA TYR A 72 -1.09 -7.47 6.57
C TYR A 72 -1.30 -5.94 6.65
N PRO A 73 -2.19 -5.37 7.50
CA PRO A 73 -2.29 -3.92 7.63
C PRO A 73 -0.99 -3.24 8.09
N LEU A 74 -0.22 -3.88 8.98
CA LEU A 74 1.10 -3.43 9.44
C LEU A 74 2.10 -3.26 8.28
N ARG A 75 1.94 -4.01 7.19
CA ARG A 75 2.77 -3.90 5.98
C ARG A 75 2.21 -2.87 5.00
N TRP A 76 0.91 -2.90 4.73
CA TRP A 76 0.31 -1.98 3.76
C TRP A 76 0.37 -0.52 4.19
N SER A 77 0.19 -0.22 5.47
CA SER A 77 0.19 1.15 5.99
C SER A 77 1.52 1.90 5.69
N PRO A 78 2.71 1.38 6.08
CA PRO A 78 3.97 2.02 5.76
C PRO A 78 4.32 1.99 4.27
N ILE A 79 3.91 0.97 3.50
CA ILE A 79 4.11 0.96 2.04
C ILE A 79 3.38 2.15 1.39
N LYS A 80 2.10 2.35 1.75
CA LYS A 80 1.28 3.45 1.24
C LYS A 80 1.84 4.82 1.64
N ALA A 81 2.28 4.94 2.88
CA ALA A 81 2.92 6.16 3.38
C ALA A 81 4.24 6.43 2.65
N GLY A 82 5.10 5.42 2.51
CA GLY A 82 6.40 5.49 1.83
C GLY A 82 6.26 5.93 0.37
N PHE A 83 5.37 5.30 -0.38
CA PHE A 83 5.07 5.67 -1.77
C PHE A 83 4.61 7.13 -1.90
N SER A 84 3.88 7.66 -0.92
CA SER A 84 3.34 9.03 -1.00
C SER A 84 4.37 10.12 -0.69
N ARG A 85 5.60 9.76 -0.27
CA ARG A 85 6.61 10.72 0.21
C ARG A 85 7.14 11.67 -0.86
N TRP A 86 7.15 11.27 -2.14
CA TRP A 86 7.64 12.15 -3.22
C TRP A 86 6.78 13.43 -3.35
N ARG A 87 5.48 13.38 -3.03
CA ARG A 87 4.61 14.58 -3.03
C ARG A 87 4.99 15.62 -1.98
N ALA A 88 5.64 15.19 -0.89
CA ALA A 88 6.10 16.13 0.14
C ALA A 88 7.24 17.05 -0.35
N LYS A 89 7.90 16.73 -1.47
CA LYS A 89 8.99 17.53 -2.03
C LYS A 89 8.53 18.71 -2.90
N GLY A 90 7.24 19.03 -2.98
CA GLY A 90 6.79 20.18 -3.79
C GLY A 90 5.34 20.66 -3.67
N GLU A 91 4.46 19.98 -2.94
CA GLU A 91 3.06 20.42 -2.79
C GLU A 91 2.79 21.10 -1.43
N HIS A 92 2.19 22.29 -1.47
CA HIS A 92 1.51 22.90 -0.31
C HIS A 92 0.28 22.07 0.05
N ILE A 93 0.40 21.22 1.07
CA ILE A 93 -0.70 20.38 1.57
C ILE A 93 -1.67 21.26 2.38
N ARG A 94 -2.94 21.34 1.98
CA ARG A 94 -3.99 22.00 2.79
C ARG A 94 -4.04 21.40 4.21
N ALA A 95 -4.11 22.25 5.23
CA ALA A 95 -3.99 21.88 6.66
C ALA A 95 -4.87 20.69 7.10
N SER A 96 -6.09 20.55 6.53
CA SER A 96 -7.01 19.44 6.82
C SER A 96 -6.49 18.06 6.39
N ARG A 97 -5.61 17.99 5.37
CA ARG A 97 -4.98 16.75 4.89
C ARG A 97 -3.67 16.45 5.63
N GLN A 98 -2.98 17.50 6.08
CA GLN A 98 -1.78 17.39 6.92
C GLN A 98 -2.11 16.79 8.29
N ALA A 99 -3.24 17.18 8.88
CA ALA A 99 -3.73 16.68 10.17
C ALA A 99 -4.05 15.17 10.18
N LYS A 100 -4.32 14.55 9.01
CA LYS A 100 -4.64 13.12 8.90
C LYS A 100 -3.50 12.25 8.36
N ARG A 101 -2.35 12.85 7.99
CA ARG A 101 -1.26 12.16 7.26
C ARG A 101 -1.75 11.44 5.99
N GLU A 102 -2.88 11.88 5.43
CA GLU A 102 -3.51 11.32 4.23
C GLU A 102 -3.15 12.20 3.03
N HIS A 103 -2.23 11.75 2.17
CA HIS A 103 -1.90 12.46 0.92
C HIS A 103 -2.99 12.33 -0.16
N GLY A 104 -4.13 11.70 0.15
CA GLY A 104 -5.27 11.54 -0.77
C GLY A 104 -4.98 10.70 -2.02
N ILE A 105 -3.83 10.02 -2.07
CA ILE A 105 -3.38 9.20 -3.21
C ILE A 105 -4.13 7.87 -3.24
N TRP A 106 -4.37 7.27 -2.07
CA TRP A 106 -4.92 5.93 -1.95
C TRP A 106 -6.42 5.96 -1.66
N GLN A 107 -7.15 4.98 -2.19
CA GLN A 107 -8.48 4.69 -1.71
C GLN A 107 -8.42 4.25 -0.23
N ARG A 108 -9.37 4.73 0.59
CA ARG A 108 -9.41 4.49 2.04
C ARG A 108 -9.46 3.01 2.44
N ARG A 109 -9.95 2.15 1.55
CA ARG A 109 -10.10 0.71 1.77
C ARG A 109 -9.57 -0.04 0.55
N TYR A 110 -9.15 -1.27 0.80
CA TYR A 110 -8.70 -2.27 -0.14
C TYR A 110 -9.32 -3.61 0.26
#